data_AF-A0A7V1IGT0-F1
#
_entry.id   AF-A0A7V1IGT0-F1
#
_cell.length_a   1.000
_cell.length_b   1.000
_cell.length_c   1.000
_cell.angle_alpha   90.00
_cell.angle_beta   90.00
_cell.angle_gamma   90.00
#
_symmetry.space_group_name_H-M   'P 1'
#
loop_
_entity.id
_entity.type
_entity.pdbx_description
1 polymer ?
#
loop_
_entity_poly.entity_id
_entity_poly.type
_entity_poly.pdbx_seq_one_letter_code
_entity_poly.pdbx_strand_id
1 'polypeptide(L)'
;MAQIHLPENERRLEPRDALAVRYAEKMAADFRSVDASFLGELREHFSDAEIVELGLMIGQYLALGRMLVITGNHKAACEIYVPDV
;
A
#
# COMPACT_ATOMS: atom_id res chain seq x y z
N MET A 1 -14.80 -3.51 5.67
CA MET A 1 -14.72 -2.06 5.99
C MET A 1 -13.38 -1.83 6.67
N ALA A 2 -12.59 -0.86 6.20
CA ALA A 2 -11.11 -0.90 6.14
C ALA A 2 -10.38 -1.18 7.47
N GLN A 3 -9.97 -2.43 7.69
CA GLN A 3 -9.10 -2.86 8.80
C GLN A 3 -7.61 -2.50 8.59
N ILE A 4 -7.29 -1.79 7.50
CA ILE A 4 -5.91 -1.47 7.09
C ILE A 4 -5.22 -0.55 8.12
N HIS A 5 -6.00 0.20 8.92
CA HIS A 5 -5.47 0.99 10.03
C HIS A 5 -4.99 0.16 11.23
N LEU A 6 -5.37 -1.12 11.30
CA LEU A 6 -4.95 -2.04 12.35
C LEU A 6 -3.60 -2.69 11.99
N PRO A 7 -2.78 -3.06 12.98
CA PRO A 7 -1.56 -3.82 12.75
C PRO A 7 -1.90 -5.16 12.08
N GLU A 8 -0.97 -5.67 11.27
CA GLU A 8 -1.20 -6.81 10.38
C GLU A 8 -1.79 -8.05 11.08
N ASN A 9 -1.31 -8.37 12.28
CA ASN A 9 -1.74 -9.51 13.09
C ASN A 9 -3.17 -9.41 13.63
N GLU A 10 -3.76 -8.22 13.63
CA GLU A 10 -5.12 -7.98 14.12
C GLU A 10 -6.15 -7.93 12.98
N ARG A 11 -5.69 -7.85 11.73
CA ARG A 11 -6.57 -7.80 10.55
C ARG A 11 -7.19 -9.16 10.28
N ARG A 12 -8.50 -9.15 10.03
CA ARG A 12 -9.30 -10.24 9.48
C ARG A 12 -9.56 -9.97 8.01
N LEU A 13 -8.52 -10.13 7.21
CA LEU A 13 -8.55 -10.06 5.75
C LEU A 13 -8.35 -11.45 5.18
N GLU A 14 -8.90 -11.70 3.99
CA GLU A 14 -8.56 -12.91 3.25
C GLU A 14 -7.05 -12.93 2.92
N PRO A 15 -6.41 -14.11 2.82
CA PRO A 15 -4.96 -14.20 2.63
C PRO A 15 -4.44 -13.35 1.45
N ARG A 16 -5.15 -13.38 0.33
CA ARG A 16 -4.83 -12.59 -0.87
C ARG A 16 -4.87 -11.09 -0.59
N ASP A 17 -5.90 -10.61 0.11
CA ASP A 17 -6.06 -9.19 0.44
C ASP A 17 -5.04 -8.75 1.49
N ALA A 18 -4.76 -9.57 2.50
CA ALA A 18 -3.75 -9.32 3.52
C ALA A 18 -2.36 -9.12 2.87
N LEU A 19 -2.02 -9.98 1.91
CA LEU A 19 -0.76 -9.92 1.20
C LEU A 19 -0.64 -8.68 0.29
N ALA A 20 -1.74 -8.27 -0.36
CA ALA A 20 -1.78 -7.02 -1.12
C ALA A 20 -1.55 -5.79 -0.24
N VAL A 21 -2.15 -5.76 0.96
CA VAL A 21 -1.91 -4.67 1.92
C VAL A 21 -0.45 -4.67 2.38
N ARG A 22 0.12 -5.84 2.72
CA ARG A 22 1.54 -5.94 3.10
C ARG A 22 2.48 -5.47 1.98
N TYR A 23 2.15 -5.75 0.72
CA TYR A 23 2.91 -5.23 -0.42
C TYR A 23 2.86 -3.69 -0.48
N ALA A 24 1.68 -3.09 -0.31
CA ALA A 24 1.53 -1.64 -0.26
C ALA A 24 2.32 -1.01 0.90
N GLU A 25 2.29 -1.63 2.09
CA GLU A 25 3.04 -1.18 3.27
C GLU A 25 4.55 -1.25 3.06
N LYS A 26 5.06 -2.36 2.49
CA LYS A 26 6.47 -2.47 2.11
C LYS A 26 6.86 -1.41 1.09
N MET A 27 6.09 -1.21 0.03
CA MET A 27 6.35 -0.18 -0.98
C MET A 27 6.35 1.24 -0.39
N ALA A 28 5.53 1.50 0.63
CA ALA A 28 5.46 2.79 1.31
C ALA A 28 6.64 3.03 2.26
N ALA A 29 7.03 2.03 3.06
CA ALA A 29 8.00 2.15 4.14
C ALA A 29 9.44 1.78 3.74
N ASP A 30 9.61 0.64 3.06
CA ASP A 30 10.90 0.17 2.54
C ASP A 30 10.70 -0.75 1.33
N PHE A 31 10.68 -0.17 0.13
CA PHE A 31 10.47 -0.91 -1.12
C PHE A 31 11.57 -1.93 -1.41
N ARG A 32 12.76 -1.81 -0.79
CA ARG A 32 13.86 -2.78 -0.96
C ARG A 32 13.54 -4.11 -0.29
N SER A 33 12.63 -4.10 0.68
CA SER A 33 12.13 -5.30 1.34
C SER A 33 11.11 -6.09 0.49
N VAL A 34 10.77 -5.60 -0.71
CA VAL A 34 10.07 -6.36 -1.76
C VAL A 34 11.14 -7.16 -2.54
N ASP A 35 11.66 -8.18 -1.89
CA ASP A 35 12.73 -9.02 -2.41
C ASP A 35 12.19 -10.26 -3.13
N ALA A 36 13.09 -11.15 -3.56
CA ALA A 36 12.72 -12.38 -4.25
C ALA A 36 11.86 -13.32 -3.38
N SER A 37 12.05 -13.32 -2.06
CA SER A 37 11.25 -14.14 -1.13
C SER A 37 9.82 -13.62 -1.09
N PHE A 38 9.66 -12.31 -0.93
CA PHE A 38 8.34 -11.69 -0.90
C PHE A 38 7.61 -11.77 -2.24
N LEU A 39 8.33 -11.65 -3.36
CA LEU A 39 7.78 -11.93 -4.69
C LEU A 39 7.38 -13.41 -4.86
N GLY A 40 8.05 -14.32 -4.15
CA GLY A 40 7.64 -15.72 -4.05
C GLY A 40 6.27 -15.87 -3.38
N GLU A 41 6.10 -15.25 -2.21
CA GLU A 41 4.81 -15.23 -1.49
C GLU A 41 3.68 -14.63 -2.34
N LEU A 42 3.94 -13.51 -3.04
CA LEU A 42 2.97 -12.90 -3.93
C LEU A 42 2.48 -13.86 -5.01
N ARG A 43 3.38 -14.68 -5.56
CA ARG A 43 3.04 -15.67 -6.60
C ARG A 43 2.18 -16.82 -6.11
N GLU A 44 2.02 -17.01 -4.81
CA GLU A 44 1.08 -17.99 -4.25
C GLU A 44 -0.38 -17.56 -4.44
N HIS A 45 -0.64 -16.24 -4.59
CA HIS A 45 -1.99 -15.67 -4.65
C HIS A 45 -2.27 -14.79 -5.88
N PHE A 46 -1.22 -14.38 -6.60
CA PHE A 46 -1.30 -13.48 -7.74
C PHE A 46 -0.44 -14.01 -8.91
N SER A 47 -0.94 -13.85 -10.13
CA SER A 47 -0.14 -14.00 -11.35
C SER A 47 0.87 -12.85 -11.48
N ASP A 48 1.92 -13.04 -12.29
CA ASP A 48 2.91 -11.98 -12.54
C ASP A 48 2.25 -10.71 -13.11
N ALA A 49 1.21 -10.84 -13.94
CA ALA A 49 0.45 -9.71 -14.47
C ALA A 49 -0.28 -8.94 -13.35
N GLU A 50 -0.94 -9.64 -12.44
CA GLU A 50 -1.60 -9.03 -11.28
C GLU A 50 -0.60 -8.38 -10.33
N ILE A 51 0.59 -8.97 -10.13
CA ILE A 51 1.65 -8.39 -9.29
C ILE A 51 2.12 -7.05 -9.87
N VAL A 52 2.31 -6.98 -11.19
CA VAL A 52 2.68 -5.75 -11.88
C VAL A 52 1.58 -4.71 -11.76
N GLU A 53 0.33 -5.08 -12.04
CA GLU A 53 -0.82 -4.16 -11.92
C GLU A 53 -0.98 -3.63 -10.50
N LEU A 54 -0.90 -4.51 -9.49
CA LEU A 54 -0.96 -4.14 -8.09
C LEU A 54 0.17 -3.17 -7.72
N GLY A 55 1.40 -3.44 -8.17
CA GLY A 55 2.55 -2.56 -7.97
C GLY A 55 2.36 -1.18 -8.62
N LEU A 56 1.78 -1.12 -9.82
CA LEU A 56 1.45 0.13 -10.51
C LEU A 56 0.40 0.94 -9.74
N MET A 57 -0.67 0.30 -9.28
CA MET A 57 -1.71 0.96 -8.47
C MET A 57 -1.14 1.52 -7.18
N ILE A 58 -0.36 0.72 -6.44
CA ILE A 58 0.33 1.16 -5.22
C ILE A 58 1.22 2.37 -5.52
N GLY A 59 2.09 2.27 -6.55
CA GLY A 59 3.00 3.35 -6.93
C GLY A 59 2.28 4.65 -7.29
N GLN A 60 1.20 4.57 -8.06
CA GLN A 60 0.38 5.70 -8.47
C GLN A 60 -0.20 6.44 -7.25
N TYR A 61 -0.77 5.72 -6.28
CA TYR A 61 -1.37 6.35 -5.10
C TYR A 61 -0.33 6.88 -4.11
N LEU A 62 0.84 6.24 -3.97
CA LEU A 62 1.94 6.77 -3.17
C LEU A 62 2.48 8.09 -3.74
N ALA A 63 2.71 8.15 -5.06
CA ALA A 63 3.14 9.38 -5.73
C ALA A 63 2.08 10.48 -5.63
N LEU A 64 0.80 10.13 -5.84
CA LEU A 64 -0.31 11.07 -5.73
C LEU A 64 -0.42 11.65 -4.31
N GLY A 65 -0.36 10.82 -3.26
CA GLY A 65 -0.40 11.28 -1.87
C GLY A 65 0.71 12.29 -1.57
N ARG A 66 1.93 12.03 -2.03
CA ARG A 66 3.07 12.96 -1.90
C ARG A 66 2.81 14.27 -2.64
N MET A 67 2.30 14.21 -3.87
CA MET A 67 1.99 15.40 -4.66
C MET A 67 0.91 16.27 -4.00
N LEU A 68 -0.12 15.66 -3.40
CA LEU A 68 -1.15 16.37 -2.65
C LEU A 68 -0.57 17.07 -1.41
N VAL A 69 0.40 16.46 -0.73
CA VAL A 69 1.11 17.09 0.39
C VAL A 69 1.93 18.29 -0.09
N ILE A 70 2.79 18.09 -1.09
CA ILE A 70 3.69 19.12 -1.64
C ILE A 70 2.92 20.36 -2.13
N THR A 71 1.79 20.15 -2.79
CA THR A 71 0.99 21.24 -3.37
C THR A 71 0.01 21.88 -2.37
N GLY A 72 -0.05 21.39 -1.13
CA GLY A 72 -1.03 21.84 -0.13
C GLY A 72 -2.47 21.35 -0.37
N ASN A 73 -2.73 20.62 -1.46
CA ASN A 73 -4.06 20.13 -1.82
C ASN A 73 -4.58 19.03 -0.90
N HIS A 74 -3.71 18.40 -0.11
CA HIS A 74 -4.15 17.47 0.93
C HIS A 74 -5.16 18.09 1.89
N LYS A 75 -5.13 19.41 2.16
CA LYS A 75 -6.14 20.09 3.02
C LYS A 75 -7.43 20.46 2.30
N ALA A 76 -7.38 20.59 0.97
CA ALA A 76 -8.50 21.06 0.15
C ALA A 76 -9.31 19.91 -0.46
N ALA A 77 -8.66 18.77 -0.73
CA ALA A 77 -9.26 17.65 -1.45
C ALA A 77 -9.57 16.44 -0.57
N CYS A 78 -8.93 16.28 0.60
CA CYS A 78 -9.08 15.07 1.42
C CYS A 78 -8.92 15.38 2.92
N GLU A 79 -9.95 15.16 3.73
CA GLU A 79 -9.95 15.46 5.18
C GLU A 79 -8.93 14.63 6.02
N ILE A 80 -8.19 13.71 5.39
CA ILE A 80 -7.44 12.63 6.06
C ILE A 80 -6.03 13.06 6.52
N TYR A 81 -5.52 14.24 6.16
CA TYR A 81 -4.19 14.69 6.63
C TYR A 81 -4.24 16.03 7.37
N VAL A 82 -4.36 15.93 8.70
CA VAL A 82 -4.02 17.01 9.63
C VAL A 82 -2.74 16.58 10.35
N PRO A 83 -1.56 17.07 9.95
CA PRO A 83 -0.38 16.87 10.78
C PRO A 83 -0.56 17.75 12.02
N ASP A 84 -0.60 17.13 13.20
CA ASP A 84 -0.52 17.85 14.46
C ASP A 84 0.83 18.57 14.50
N VAL A 85 0.79 19.88 14.74
CA VAL A 85 1.94 20.64 15.22
C VAL A 85 2.12 20.41 16.71
#